data_AF-A2FC40-F1
#
_entry.id   AF-A2FC40-F1
#
_cell.length_a   1.000
_cell.length_b   1.000
_cell.length_c   1.000
_cell.angle_alpha   90.00
_cell.angle_beta   90.00
_cell.angle_gamma   90.00
#
_symmetry.space_group_name_H-M   'P 1'
#
loop_
_entity.id
_entity.type
_entity.pdbx_description
1 polymer ?
#
loop_
_entity_poly.entity_id
_entity_poly.type
_entity_poly.pdbx_seq_one_letter_code
_entity_poly.pdbx_strand_id
1 'polypeptide(L)'
;MPNTFGCLEEPEEEEEIEEIADDSMVVILPDEIAAHIGERTHNPHPFANYIYDKYIHAQSEGLRVYVMNFILKLYYAEERRRDTSNKSLMEKLSVLRQAIALMIWSHMMVDEQGRTYVSDYPDKKIVYHWAGILDVIARDYASRHQESREVVHELCMLRNRLKDEVAQGIYPELGYPIPSREEFQNFMGNRNSHVC
;
A
#
# COMPACT_ATOMS: atom_id res chain seq x y z
N MET A 1 -54.09 26.04 -42.54
CA MET A 1 -52.91 25.20 -42.78
C MET A 1 -51.87 25.57 -41.72
N PRO A 2 -51.38 24.62 -40.92
CA PRO A 2 -50.35 24.85 -39.90
C PRO A 2 -48.93 24.54 -40.41
N ASN A 3 -47.93 24.88 -39.59
CA ASN A 3 -46.46 24.77 -39.71
C ASN A 3 -45.78 26.01 -40.33
N THR A 4 -44.69 26.56 -39.80
CA THR A 4 -43.53 25.94 -39.11
C THR A 4 -42.82 26.89 -38.14
N PHE A 5 -42.46 26.35 -36.97
CA PHE A 5 -41.17 26.42 -36.27
C PHE A 5 -40.40 27.74 -36.13
N GLY A 6 -40.14 28.07 -34.87
CA GLY A 6 -39.05 28.91 -34.41
C GLY A 6 -38.92 28.73 -32.89
N CYS A 7 -38.74 27.48 -32.43
CA CYS A 7 -38.40 27.21 -31.04
C CYS A 7 -37.02 27.82 -30.79
N LEU A 8 -36.95 28.75 -29.85
CA LEU A 8 -35.71 29.20 -29.25
C LEU A 8 -35.17 28.01 -28.45
N GLU A 9 -34.06 27.43 -28.90
CA GLU A 9 -33.29 26.50 -28.08
C GLU A 9 -32.69 27.32 -26.94
N GLU A 10 -33.10 26.99 -25.71
CA GLU A 10 -32.44 27.46 -24.50
C GLU A 10 -31.00 26.92 -24.52
N PRO A 11 -30.00 27.72 -24.14
CA PRO A 11 -28.63 27.20 -24.03
C PRO A 11 -28.64 26.08 -23.00
N GLU A 12 -28.28 24.87 -23.43
CA GLU A 12 -28.01 23.76 -22.53
C GLU A 12 -26.92 24.23 -21.56
N GLU A 13 -27.27 24.30 -20.27
CA GLU A 13 -26.29 24.47 -19.21
C GLU A 13 -25.38 23.24 -19.31
N GLU A 14 -24.16 23.42 -19.83
CA GLU A 14 -23.09 22.44 -19.67
C GLU A 14 -22.92 22.23 -18.17
N GLU A 15 -23.43 21.12 -17.64
CA GLU A 15 -23.07 20.65 -16.31
C GLU A 15 -21.54 20.51 -16.32
N GLU A 16 -20.85 21.47 -15.69
CA GLU A 16 -19.46 21.30 -15.30
C GLU A 16 -19.43 20.01 -14.47
N ILE A 17 -18.99 18.94 -15.11
CA ILE A 17 -18.60 17.73 -14.40
C ILE A 17 -17.45 18.21 -13.53
N GLU A 18 -17.71 18.41 -12.23
CA GLU A 18 -16.66 18.57 -11.24
C GLU A 18 -15.73 17.37 -11.46
N GLU A 19 -14.59 17.62 -12.10
CA GLU A 19 -13.49 16.69 -12.16
C GLU A 19 -13.14 16.50 -10.69
N ILE A 20 -13.64 15.42 -10.08
CA ILE A 20 -13.19 14.98 -8.77
C ILE A 20 -11.71 14.75 -8.99
N ALA A 21 -10.90 15.75 -8.66
CA ALA A 21 -9.47 15.57 -8.51
C ALA A 21 -9.36 14.41 -7.54
N ASP A 22 -9.05 13.23 -8.09
CA ASP A 22 -8.91 12.02 -7.30
C ASP A 22 -7.65 12.25 -6.46
N ASP A 23 -7.87 12.88 -5.29
CA ASP A 23 -6.90 13.18 -4.25
C ASP A 23 -6.47 11.84 -3.64
N SER A 24 -5.88 10.96 -4.45
CA SER A 24 -5.40 9.65 -4.04
C SER A 24 -4.04 9.39 -4.68
N MET A 25 -3.18 8.70 -3.93
CA MET A 25 -1.94 8.17 -4.46
C MET A 25 -2.27 6.95 -5.29
N VAL A 26 -1.87 6.95 -6.56
CA VAL A 26 -2.10 5.83 -7.49
C VAL A 26 -0.77 5.25 -7.98
N VAL A 27 -0.63 3.92 -7.83
CA VAL A 27 0.52 3.15 -8.33
C VAL A 27 0.00 2.02 -9.21
N ILE A 28 0.22 2.13 -10.52
CA ILE A 28 -0.06 1.05 -11.46
C ILE A 28 0.98 -0.06 -11.23
N LEU A 29 0.50 -1.28 -11.04
CA LEU A 29 1.34 -2.45 -10.81
C LEU A 29 1.52 -3.23 -12.11
N PRO A 30 2.73 -3.77 -12.39
CA PRO A 30 2.90 -4.78 -13.42
C PRO A 30 2.07 -6.03 -13.09
N ASP A 31 1.47 -6.66 -14.10
CA ASP A 31 0.57 -7.81 -13.91
C ASP A 31 1.25 -8.96 -13.16
N GLU A 32 2.54 -9.20 -13.39
CA GLU A 32 3.29 -10.26 -12.70
C GLU A 32 3.45 -9.95 -11.21
N ILE A 33 3.53 -8.68 -10.84
CA ILE A 33 3.57 -8.26 -9.43
C ILE A 33 2.20 -8.42 -8.79
N ALA A 34 1.13 -8.04 -9.50
CA ALA A 34 -0.23 -8.26 -9.02
C ALA A 34 -0.51 -9.76 -8.76
N ALA A 35 -0.09 -10.63 -9.68
CA ALA A 35 -0.19 -12.08 -9.53
C ALA A 35 0.66 -12.58 -8.35
N HIS A 36 1.91 -12.15 -8.22
CA HIS A 36 2.79 -12.52 -7.10
C HIS A 36 2.22 -12.09 -5.74
N ILE A 37 1.58 -10.91 -5.67
CA ILE A 37 0.88 -10.48 -4.45
C ILE A 37 -0.26 -11.45 -4.14
N GLY A 38 -1.10 -11.80 -5.13
CA GLY A 38 -2.17 -12.79 -4.96
C GLY A 38 -1.68 -14.15 -4.47
N GLU A 39 -0.54 -14.64 -4.99
CA GLU A 39 0.07 -15.87 -4.49
C GLU A 39 0.53 -15.75 -3.03
N ARG A 40 1.08 -14.59 -2.66
CA ARG A 40 1.57 -14.31 -1.31
C ARG A 40 0.46 -14.18 -0.28
N THR A 41 -0.73 -13.74 -0.67
CA THR A 41 -1.88 -13.60 0.23
C THR A 41 -2.68 -14.87 0.42
N HIS A 42 -2.43 -15.91 -0.40
CA HIS A 42 -3.09 -17.19 -0.25
C HIS A 42 -2.64 -17.91 1.05
N ASN A 43 -3.60 -18.30 1.89
CA ASN A 43 -3.38 -18.97 3.19
C ASN A 43 -2.34 -18.25 4.07
N PRO A 44 -2.65 -17.02 4.54
CA PRO A 44 -1.67 -16.21 5.25
C PRO A 44 -1.28 -16.84 6.59
N HIS A 45 0.01 -16.74 6.92
CA HIS A 45 0.51 -17.16 8.22
C HIS A 45 -0.21 -16.39 9.36
N PRO A 46 -0.54 -17.00 10.51
CA PRO A 46 -1.32 -16.34 11.57
C PRO A 46 -0.73 -15.00 12.04
N PHE A 47 0.61 -14.90 12.12
CA PHE A 47 1.27 -13.65 12.47
C PHE A 47 1.21 -12.59 11.35
N ALA A 48 1.20 -13.00 10.08
CA ALA A 48 0.99 -12.08 8.96
C ALA A 48 -0.44 -11.52 9.00
N ASN A 49 -1.44 -12.39 9.22
CA ASN A 49 -2.82 -11.98 9.38
C ASN A 49 -2.99 -11.06 10.60
N TYR A 50 -2.34 -11.37 11.72
CA TYR A 50 -2.36 -10.51 12.91
C TYR A 50 -1.90 -9.08 12.61
N ILE A 51 -0.78 -8.90 11.89
CA ILE A 51 -0.29 -7.57 11.53
C ILE A 51 -1.26 -6.88 10.56
N TYR A 52 -1.77 -7.62 9.57
CA TYR A 52 -2.75 -7.12 8.63
C TYR A 52 -4.05 -6.67 9.33
N ASP A 53 -4.56 -7.45 10.27
CA ASP A 53 -5.75 -7.11 11.08
C ASP A 53 -5.53 -5.79 11.85
N LYS A 54 -4.31 -5.57 12.38
CA LYS A 54 -3.95 -4.30 13.03
C LYS A 54 -3.88 -3.13 12.06
N TYR A 55 -3.53 -3.37 10.81
CA TYR A 55 -3.51 -2.34 9.78
C TYR A 55 -4.94 -1.93 9.38
N ILE A 56 -5.80 -2.89 9.04
CA ILE A 56 -7.17 -2.61 8.56
C ILE A 56 -8.12 -2.10 9.64
N HIS A 57 -7.87 -2.45 10.91
CA HIS A 57 -8.66 -2.01 12.05
C HIS A 57 -8.02 -0.84 12.82
N ALA A 58 -7.02 -0.18 12.23
CA ALA A 58 -6.49 1.05 12.78
C ALA A 58 -7.59 2.11 12.86
N GLN A 59 -7.85 2.63 14.05
CA GLN A 59 -8.92 3.61 14.29
C GLN A 59 -8.58 5.02 13.80
N SER A 60 -7.34 5.23 13.34
CA SER A 60 -6.87 6.50 12.80
C SER A 60 -5.78 6.27 11.77
N GLU A 61 -5.63 7.22 10.86
CA GLU A 61 -4.55 7.25 9.88
C GLU A 61 -3.17 7.28 10.54
N GLY A 62 -3.04 7.98 11.68
CA GLY A 62 -1.81 7.99 12.46
C GLY A 62 -1.42 6.60 12.96
N LEU A 63 -2.39 5.81 13.44
CA LEU A 63 -2.15 4.40 13.82
C LEU A 63 -1.79 3.55 12.60
N ARG A 64 -2.48 3.74 11.47
CA ARG A 64 -2.23 3.01 10.22
C ARG A 64 -0.78 3.23 9.74
N VAL A 65 -0.33 4.48 9.68
CA VAL A 65 1.06 4.86 9.38
C VAL A 65 2.05 4.22 10.36
N TYR A 66 1.71 4.16 11.65
CA TYR A 66 2.57 3.52 12.65
C TYR A 66 2.68 2.00 12.47
N VAL A 67 1.60 1.33 12.09
CA VAL A 67 1.62 -0.11 11.74
C VAL A 67 2.48 -0.34 10.49
N MET A 68 2.32 0.48 9.44
CA MET A 68 3.18 0.45 8.25
C MET A 68 4.67 0.61 8.60
N ASN A 69 4.99 1.59 9.43
CA ASN A 69 6.37 1.85 9.89
C ASN A 69 6.93 0.67 10.69
N PHE A 70 6.11 0.11 11.58
CA PHE A 70 6.48 -1.02 12.41
C PHE A 70 6.85 -2.24 11.57
N ILE A 71 5.99 -2.63 10.62
CA ILE A 71 6.25 -3.79 9.76
C ILE A 71 7.49 -3.59 8.88
N LEU A 72 7.67 -2.39 8.31
CA LEU A 72 8.86 -2.08 7.52
C LEU A 72 10.14 -2.12 8.37
N LYS A 73 10.12 -1.55 9.57
CA LYS A 73 11.28 -1.60 10.49
C LYS A 73 11.63 -3.03 10.89
N LEU A 74 10.64 -3.87 11.19
CA LEU A 74 10.87 -5.28 11.46
C LEU A 74 11.48 -5.98 10.25
N TYR A 75 10.91 -5.78 9.07
CA TYR A 75 11.43 -6.35 7.83
C TYR A 75 12.90 -5.96 7.59
N TYR A 76 13.23 -4.66 7.62
CA TYR A 76 14.60 -4.20 7.39
C TYR A 76 15.59 -4.61 8.49
N ALA A 77 15.13 -4.86 9.72
CA ALA A 77 15.97 -5.40 10.78
C ALA A 77 16.35 -6.87 10.51
N GLU A 78 15.38 -7.68 10.09
CA GLU A 78 15.61 -9.09 9.75
C GLU A 78 16.35 -9.25 8.41
N GLU A 79 16.05 -8.45 7.40
CA GLU A 79 16.70 -8.53 6.08
C GLU A 79 18.19 -8.15 6.17
N ARG A 80 18.58 -7.22 7.07
CA ARG A 80 20.00 -6.92 7.35
C ARG A 80 20.76 -8.09 7.96
N ARG A 81 20.07 -9.05 8.56
CA ARG A 81 20.66 -10.27 9.14
C ARG A 81 20.53 -11.47 8.20
N ARG A 82 20.00 -11.27 7.00
CA ARG A 82 19.63 -12.34 6.07
C ARG A 82 20.78 -13.34 5.89
N ASP A 83 20.45 -14.58 6.17
CA ASP A 83 21.29 -15.74 5.96
C ASP A 83 20.41 -16.83 5.36
N THR A 84 20.65 -17.16 4.09
CA THR A 84 19.85 -18.14 3.34
C THR A 84 19.97 -19.55 3.91
N SER A 85 21.00 -19.84 4.70
CA SER A 85 21.15 -21.12 5.39
C SER A 85 20.28 -21.21 6.66
N ASN A 86 19.89 -20.06 7.22
CA ASN A 86 19.08 -19.98 8.43
C ASN A 86 17.59 -20.06 8.11
N LYS A 87 17.04 -21.27 8.13
CA LYS A 87 15.61 -21.55 7.85
C LYS A 87 14.65 -20.73 8.72
N SER A 88 14.95 -20.56 10.01
CA SER A 88 14.08 -19.81 10.92
C SER A 88 14.02 -18.33 10.57
N LEU A 89 15.16 -17.74 10.19
CA LEU A 89 15.21 -16.35 9.76
C LEU A 89 14.50 -16.14 8.42
N MET A 90 14.71 -17.05 7.46
CA MET A 90 14.04 -16.99 6.17
C MET A 90 12.52 -17.16 6.31
N GLU A 91 12.06 -17.99 7.25
CA GLU A 91 10.64 -18.12 7.58
C GLU A 91 10.08 -16.80 8.11
N LYS A 92 10.75 -16.16 9.08
CA LYS A 92 10.35 -14.83 9.58
C LYS A 92 10.24 -13.81 8.45
N LEU A 93 11.23 -13.74 7.57
CA LEU A 93 11.19 -12.85 6.41
C LEU A 93 10.00 -13.16 5.50
N SER A 94 9.72 -14.44 5.23
CA SER A 94 8.57 -14.86 4.43
C SER A 94 7.25 -14.40 5.06
N VAL A 95 7.09 -14.55 6.37
CA VAL A 95 5.89 -14.10 7.11
C VAL A 95 5.73 -12.57 7.03
N LEU A 96 6.81 -11.80 7.20
CA LEU A 96 6.75 -10.33 7.08
C LEU A 96 6.41 -9.88 5.66
N ARG A 97 6.91 -10.57 4.63
CA ARG A 97 6.57 -10.32 3.23
C ARG A 97 5.11 -10.65 2.92
N GLN A 98 4.56 -11.72 3.49
CA GLN A 98 3.12 -12.01 3.40
C GLN A 98 2.28 -10.91 4.06
N ALA A 99 2.67 -10.41 5.23
CA ALA A 99 1.95 -9.32 5.89
C ALA A 99 1.89 -8.06 5.01
N ILE A 100 3.01 -7.71 4.37
CA ILE A 100 3.09 -6.59 3.43
C ILE A 100 2.26 -6.86 2.17
N ALA A 101 2.28 -8.09 1.64
CA ALA A 101 1.45 -8.47 0.50
C ALA A 101 -0.05 -8.34 0.81
N LEU A 102 -0.49 -8.73 2.01
CA LEU A 102 -1.88 -8.54 2.46
C LEU A 102 -2.27 -7.06 2.51
N MET A 103 -1.38 -6.19 2.99
CA MET A 103 -1.62 -4.74 2.99
C MET A 103 -1.73 -4.19 1.57
N ILE A 104 -0.90 -4.63 0.63
CA ILE A 104 -1.03 -4.20 -0.77
C ILE A 104 -2.34 -4.69 -1.34
N TRP A 105 -2.67 -5.96 -1.13
CA TRP A 105 -3.89 -6.59 -1.64
C TRP A 105 -5.16 -5.86 -1.21
N SER A 106 -5.23 -5.36 0.04
CA SER A 106 -6.40 -4.59 0.50
C SER A 106 -6.56 -3.23 -0.17
N HIS A 107 -5.54 -2.76 -0.88
CA HIS A 107 -5.53 -1.50 -1.64
C HIS A 107 -5.52 -1.72 -3.17
N MET A 108 -5.48 -2.98 -3.63
CA MET A 108 -5.46 -3.28 -5.05
C MET A 108 -6.84 -3.11 -5.66
N MET A 109 -6.90 -2.39 -6.78
CA MET A 109 -8.07 -2.18 -7.61
C MET A 109 -7.75 -2.53 -9.07
N VAL A 110 -8.78 -2.73 -9.88
CA VAL A 110 -8.67 -3.02 -11.31
C VAL A 110 -9.49 -1.98 -12.05
N ASP A 111 -8.88 -1.30 -13.04
CA ASP A 111 -9.56 -0.29 -13.83
C ASP A 111 -10.39 -0.91 -14.98
N GLU A 112 -11.10 -0.07 -15.74
CA GLU A 112 -11.92 -0.51 -16.88
C GLU A 112 -11.11 -1.20 -17.99
N GLN A 113 -9.81 -0.96 -18.05
CA GLN A 113 -8.89 -1.54 -19.02
C GLN A 113 -8.25 -2.85 -18.51
N GLY A 114 -8.60 -3.27 -17.29
CA GLY A 114 -8.07 -4.48 -16.66
C GLY A 114 -6.70 -4.29 -16.00
N ARG A 115 -6.19 -3.06 -15.89
CA ARG A 115 -4.90 -2.78 -15.25
C ARG A 115 -5.07 -2.79 -13.74
N THR A 116 -4.13 -3.45 -13.07
CA THR A 116 -4.14 -3.50 -11.61
C THR A 116 -3.35 -2.32 -11.03
N TYR A 117 -3.89 -1.67 -10.01
CA TYR A 117 -3.24 -0.55 -9.35
C TYR A 117 -3.51 -0.53 -7.85
N VAL A 118 -2.65 0.15 -7.10
CA VAL A 118 -2.83 0.46 -5.69
C VAL A 118 -3.33 1.89 -5.59
N SER A 119 -4.39 2.11 -4.79
CA SER A 119 -4.83 3.45 -4.40
C SER A 119 -4.85 3.59 -2.88
N ASP A 120 -4.36 4.72 -2.38
CA ASP A 120 -4.47 5.08 -0.98
C ASP A 120 -4.52 6.60 -0.80
N TYR A 121 -4.82 7.03 0.42
CA TYR A 121 -4.93 8.42 0.79
C TYR A 121 -3.60 9.19 0.60
N PRO A 122 -3.61 10.42 0.06
CA PRO A 122 -2.44 11.11 -0.49
C PRO A 122 -1.66 11.86 0.60
N ASP A 123 -1.44 11.25 1.77
CA ASP A 123 -0.62 11.85 2.83
C ASP A 123 0.86 11.54 2.61
N LYS A 124 1.71 12.55 2.80
CA LYS A 124 3.17 12.45 2.68
C LYS A 124 3.78 11.25 3.40
N LYS A 125 3.31 10.92 4.62
CA LYS A 125 3.84 9.80 5.40
C LYS A 125 3.33 8.49 4.82
N ILE A 126 2.04 8.38 4.46
CA ILE A 126 1.48 7.19 3.83
C ILE A 126 2.25 6.85 2.54
N VAL A 127 2.39 7.83 1.65
CA VAL A 127 3.10 7.68 0.37
C VAL A 127 4.57 7.26 0.58
N TYR A 128 5.25 7.85 1.55
CA TYR A 128 6.62 7.47 1.88
C TYR A 128 6.72 6.00 2.33
N HIS A 129 5.75 5.49 3.08
CA HIS A 129 5.72 4.08 3.48
C HIS A 129 5.37 3.16 2.31
N TRP A 130 4.50 3.58 1.40
CA TRP A 130 4.24 2.85 0.15
C TRP A 130 5.50 2.65 -0.69
N ALA A 131 6.35 3.68 -0.80
CA ALA A 131 7.66 3.52 -1.43
C ALA A 131 8.50 2.43 -0.73
N GLY A 132 8.49 2.40 0.60
CA GLY A 132 9.15 1.34 1.37
C GLY A 132 8.56 -0.05 1.11
N ILE A 133 7.24 -0.17 0.99
CA ILE A 133 6.51 -1.41 0.71
C ILE A 133 6.85 -1.95 -0.68
N LEU A 134 6.91 -1.09 -1.70
CA LEU A 134 7.30 -1.46 -3.06
C LEU A 134 8.72 -2.06 -3.11
N ASP A 135 9.66 -1.54 -2.31
CA ASP A 135 11.02 -2.11 -2.19
C ASP A 135 11.00 -3.54 -1.64
N VAL A 136 10.12 -3.82 -0.67
CA VAL A 136 10.00 -5.17 -0.09
C VAL A 136 9.46 -6.16 -1.12
N ILE A 137 8.42 -5.79 -1.87
CA ILE A 137 7.88 -6.66 -2.92
C ILE A 137 8.86 -6.87 -4.05
N ALA A 138 9.58 -5.83 -4.49
CA ALA A 138 10.61 -5.97 -5.51
C ALA A 138 11.68 -6.99 -5.10
N ARG A 139 12.17 -6.90 -3.86
CA ARG A 139 13.14 -7.86 -3.31
C ARG A 139 12.58 -9.27 -3.17
N ASP A 140 11.32 -9.37 -2.76
CA ASP A 140 10.68 -10.65 -2.59
C ASP A 140 10.51 -11.37 -3.94
N TYR A 141 9.96 -10.66 -4.92
CA TYR A 141 9.80 -11.12 -6.29
C TYR A 141 11.14 -11.54 -6.90
N ALA A 142 12.17 -10.69 -6.80
CA ALA A 142 13.52 -10.99 -7.27
C ALA A 142 14.13 -12.24 -6.62
N SER A 143 13.78 -12.53 -5.36
CA SER A 143 14.29 -13.72 -4.67
C SER A 143 13.68 -15.03 -5.16
N ARG A 144 12.55 -14.97 -5.87
CA ARG A 144 11.86 -16.12 -6.47
C ARG A 144 12.04 -16.21 -7.98
N HIS A 145 12.25 -15.08 -8.65
CA HIS A 145 12.32 -14.98 -10.10
C HIS A 145 13.62 -14.29 -10.52
N GLN A 146 14.71 -15.07 -10.56
CA GLN A 146 16.06 -14.56 -10.82
C GLN A 146 16.24 -13.94 -12.23
N GLU A 147 15.32 -14.22 -13.16
CA GLU A 147 15.39 -13.77 -14.55
C GLU A 147 14.59 -12.48 -14.82
N SER A 148 13.71 -12.05 -13.91
CA SER A 148 12.76 -10.95 -14.13
C SER A 148 13.31 -9.58 -13.70
N ARG A 149 14.44 -9.18 -14.30
CA ARG A 149 15.11 -7.90 -13.97
C ARG A 149 14.29 -6.66 -14.31
N GLU A 150 13.50 -6.73 -15.37
CA GLU A 150 12.69 -5.61 -15.87
C GLU A 150 11.59 -5.23 -14.89
N VAL A 151 10.77 -6.21 -14.48
CA VAL A 151 9.71 -6.03 -13.47
C VAL A 151 10.23 -5.44 -12.16
N VAL A 152 11.39 -5.95 -11.69
CA VAL A 152 12.05 -5.44 -10.48
C VAL A 152 12.53 -4.00 -10.67
N HIS A 153 13.03 -3.67 -11.86
CA HIS A 153 13.42 -2.32 -12.21
C HIS A 153 12.23 -1.37 -12.21
N GLU A 154 11.09 -1.75 -12.80
CA GLU A 154 9.86 -0.96 -12.80
C GLU A 154 9.38 -0.65 -11.38
N LEU A 155 9.37 -1.64 -10.48
CA LEU A 155 9.04 -1.39 -9.07
C LEU A 155 10.01 -0.42 -8.39
N CYS A 156 11.30 -0.50 -8.71
CA CYS A 156 12.29 0.44 -8.19
C CYS A 156 12.07 1.86 -8.72
N MET A 157 11.64 2.00 -9.99
CA MET A 157 11.28 3.28 -10.59
C MET A 157 10.03 3.87 -9.93
N LEU A 158 8.99 3.07 -9.71
CA LEU A 158 7.78 3.48 -8.99
C LEU A 158 8.10 3.93 -7.56
N ARG A 159 8.92 3.17 -6.83
CA ARG A 159 9.44 3.57 -5.50
C ARG A 159 10.13 4.94 -5.56
N ASN A 160 11.03 5.14 -6.52
CA ASN A 160 11.79 6.38 -6.62
C ASN A 160 10.88 7.55 -6.95
N ARG A 161 9.94 7.37 -7.87
CA ARG A 161 8.89 8.35 -8.20
C ARG A 161 8.17 8.83 -6.94
N LEU A 162 7.64 7.90 -6.13
CA LEU A 162 6.92 8.27 -4.89
C LEU A 162 7.81 9.05 -3.91
N LYS A 163 9.09 8.68 -3.79
CA LYS A 163 10.04 9.42 -2.93
C LYS A 163 10.32 10.83 -3.44
N ASP A 164 10.48 10.97 -4.75
CA ASP A 164 10.74 12.25 -5.39
C ASP A 164 9.51 13.17 -5.27
N GLU A 165 8.31 12.64 -5.48
CA GLU A 165 7.05 13.38 -5.31
C GLU A 165 6.87 13.86 -3.85
N VAL A 166 7.20 13.01 -2.87
CA VAL A 166 7.24 13.40 -1.44
C VAL A 166 8.27 14.50 -1.19
N ALA A 167 9.47 14.41 -1.79
CA ALA A 167 10.52 15.42 -1.63
C ALA A 167 10.17 16.76 -2.29
N GLN A 168 9.41 16.72 -3.39
CA GLN A 168 8.88 17.88 -4.10
C GLN A 168 7.68 18.52 -3.38
N GLY A 169 7.12 17.86 -2.38
CA GLY A 169 5.97 18.37 -1.63
C GLY A 169 4.64 18.25 -2.37
N ILE A 170 4.54 17.30 -3.32
CA ILE A 170 3.29 17.02 -4.04
C ILE A 170 2.21 16.54 -3.07
N TYR A 171 2.59 15.75 -2.07
CA TYR A 171 1.67 15.22 -1.08
C TYR A 171 1.65 16.08 0.19
N PRO A 172 0.46 16.50 0.67
CA PRO A 172 0.34 17.27 1.90
C PRO A 172 0.77 16.46 3.12
N GLU A 173 1.20 17.15 4.17
CA GLU A 173 1.38 16.56 5.50
C GLU A 173 0.13 16.84 6.35
N LEU A 174 -0.77 15.86 6.43
CA LEU A 174 -2.13 16.06 6.93
C LEU A 174 -2.24 15.98 8.47
N GLY A 175 -1.10 16.09 9.16
CA GLY A 175 -1.06 16.36 10.60
C GLY A 175 -1.67 15.29 11.50
N TYR A 176 -1.72 14.03 11.07
CA TYR A 176 -2.35 12.97 11.87
C TYR A 176 -1.78 12.90 13.29
N PRO A 177 -2.65 12.75 14.31
CA PRO A 177 -2.21 12.55 15.67
C PRO A 177 -1.25 11.37 15.74
N ILE A 178 -0.04 11.67 16.19
CA ILE A 178 0.99 10.65 16.39
C ILE A 178 0.60 9.86 17.65
N PRO A 179 0.32 8.55 17.56
CA PRO A 179 0.06 7.77 18.75
C PRO A 179 1.30 7.77 19.64
N SER A 180 1.08 7.94 20.93
CA SER A 180 2.11 7.70 21.95
C SER A 180 2.59 6.25 21.89
N ARG A 181 3.76 6.01 22.48
CA ARG A 181 4.31 4.66 22.58
C ARG A 181 3.35 3.70 23.29
N GLU A 182 2.70 4.17 24.36
CA GLU A 182 1.78 3.36 25.15
C GLU A 182 0.51 3.03 24.37
N GLU A 183 -0.09 4.02 23.69
CA GLU A 183 -1.25 3.79 22.83
C GLU A 183 -0.94 2.77 21.73
N PHE A 184 0.21 2.89 21.07
CA PHE A 184 0.61 1.93 20.05
C PHE A 184 0.87 0.54 20.64
N GLN A 185 1.52 0.42 21.80
CA GLN A 185 1.76 -0.87 22.45
C GLN A 185 0.47 -1.54 22.91
N ASN A 186 -0.48 -0.77 23.46
CA ASN A 186 -1.79 -1.27 23.86
C ASN A 186 -2.59 -1.73 22.63
N PHE A 187 -2.57 -0.94 21.55
CA PHE A 187 -3.20 -1.30 20.28
C PHE A 187 -2.61 -2.58 19.67
N MET A 188 -1.27 -2.69 19.65
CA MET A 188 -0.54 -3.89 19.21
C MET A 188 -0.57 -5.04 20.23
N GLY A 189 -1.37 -4.94 21.29
CA GLY A 189 -1.57 -6.00 22.28
C GLY A 189 -0.36 -6.19 23.20
N ASN A 190 -0.24 -5.36 24.22
CA ASN A 190 0.64 -5.67 25.36
C ASN A 190 -0.03 -6.73 26.24
N ARG A 191 0.63 -7.89 26.37
CA ARG A 191 0.36 -8.87 27.42
C ARG A 191 0.59 -8.22 28.79
N ASN A 192 -0.46 -7.70 29.39
CA ASN A 192 -0.57 -7.50 30.85
C ASN A 192 -1.90 -8.11 31.36
N SER A 193 -2.23 -9.30 30.86
CA SER A 193 -3.31 -10.13 31.41
C SER A 193 -2.94 -11.62 31.36
N HIS A 194 -2.34 -12.06 32.47
CA HIS A 194 -2.30 -13.43 33.04
C HIS A 194 -1.57 -14.52 32.21
N VAL A 195 -0.48 -15.16 32.66
CA VAL A 195 -0.28 -15.87 33.94
C VAL A 195 -1.60 -16.33 34.55
N CYS A 196 -2.15 -17.39 33.97
CA CYS A 196 -2.71 -18.55 34.67
C CYS A 196 -2.50 -19.77 33.78
#